data_AF-A0A926ADP7-F1
#
_entry.id   AF-A0A926ADP7-F1
#
_cell.length_a   1.000
_cell.length_b   1.000
_cell.length_c   1.000
_cell.angle_alpha   90.00
_cell.angle_beta   90.00
_cell.angle_gamma   90.00
#
_symmetry.space_group_name_H-M   'P 1'
#
loop_
_entity.id
_entity.type
_entity.pdbx_description
1 polymer ?
#
loop_
_entity_poly.entity_id
_entity_poly.type
_entity_poly.pdbx_seq_one_letter_code
_entity_poly.pdbx_strand_id
1 'polypeptide(L)'
;MKFSVPLRAAPTAFAASLIIIVASSALSAPTAPTAIRAPAGWEIERSANGIIVFIPADLNAGETLKVAVFDGTPLGGKPLKEWLQAFAGPVGQEAGNLIRPLKMTQAEDKILAGTGVYVGPNGAALGVTFLAVSLDRSKVHAMRVLYSDQDGLLARYEKAIAAINLSLIEHAKEETRNTRVKITRSSRARRTPGKSREKAPYAWTVPPGKGLKPSQIAGVWQWPEPDPVFGGLKSEVCLMLTDGTLYKGLPVPPDQMDVAGSRRAEPAKWGRWRKSGDKHLVAWAGRTDRFEPLEGGFVKPGKSNQRLNGRWSASRTFGGAGTFSSWHTWGVTFTPDGRFNKDTSGGGASPMLSGLPSANHAYNDAGSQASATGEGYVAASGSRSKPKGDRSGTYTIDGYVLTLRYDNGTVARFPFFFLNSSQQMLWFENSLLWSKRGSS
;
A
#
# COMPACT_ATOMS: atom_id res chain seq x y z
N MET A 1 -21.69 -87.86 34.31
CA MET A 1 -21.87 -88.82 33.20
C MET A 1 -21.34 -88.20 31.91
N LYS A 2 -20.83 -89.05 31.03
CA LYS A 2 -19.96 -88.78 29.88
C LYS A 2 -20.69 -88.18 28.66
N PHE A 3 -19.92 -87.35 27.92
CA PHE A 3 -19.86 -87.08 26.47
C PHE A 3 -21.16 -86.89 25.66
N SER A 4 -21.24 -85.76 24.95
CA SER A 4 -21.00 -85.71 23.50
C SER A 4 -21.02 -84.29 22.92
N VAL A 5 -20.09 -84.05 22.00
CA VAL A 5 -19.99 -82.98 20.98
C VAL A 5 -19.83 -83.80 19.67
N PRO A 6 -20.45 -83.46 18.50
CA PRO A 6 -19.93 -82.32 17.74
C PRO A 6 -20.78 -81.58 16.66
N LEU A 7 -20.19 -80.42 16.29
CA LEU A 7 -20.02 -79.76 14.97
C LEU A 7 -21.10 -78.81 14.35
N ARG A 8 -20.68 -77.52 14.23
CA ARG A 8 -20.75 -76.50 13.14
C ARG A 8 -22.00 -76.45 12.21
N ALA A 9 -22.55 -75.30 11.82
CA ALA A 9 -21.93 -74.03 11.39
C ALA A 9 -22.88 -72.80 11.54
N ALA A 10 -22.27 -71.61 11.48
CA ALA A 10 -22.78 -70.24 11.72
C ALA A 10 -23.29 -69.54 10.43
N PRO A 11 -23.47 -68.20 10.36
CA PRO A 11 -24.26 -67.28 11.21
C PRO A 11 -25.09 -66.26 10.37
N THR A 12 -26.02 -65.54 11.02
CA THR A 12 -26.31 -64.13 10.64
C THR A 12 -26.75 -63.33 11.87
N ALA A 13 -26.19 -62.12 11.94
CA ALA A 13 -25.97 -61.33 13.14
C ALA A 13 -27.23 -60.75 13.79
N PHE A 14 -27.21 -60.72 15.12
CA PHE A 14 -28.18 -60.07 15.98
C PHE A 14 -27.95 -58.56 16.10
N ALA A 15 -29.07 -57.88 16.31
CA ALA A 15 -29.27 -56.45 16.44
C ALA A 15 -28.39 -55.76 17.49
N ALA A 16 -27.95 -54.54 17.17
CA ALA A 16 -27.51 -53.55 18.15
C ALA A 16 -28.37 -52.29 17.98
N SER A 17 -29.02 -51.92 19.08
CA SER A 17 -29.97 -50.81 19.19
C SER A 17 -29.32 -49.45 18.91
N LEU A 18 -30.09 -48.64 18.18
CA LEU A 18 -29.79 -47.29 17.72
C LEU A 18 -29.77 -46.29 18.90
N ILE A 19 -28.61 -45.72 19.22
CA ILE A 19 -28.51 -44.51 20.04
C ILE A 19 -28.63 -43.31 19.10
N ILE A 20 -29.77 -42.60 19.16
CA ILE A 20 -29.96 -41.32 18.50
C ILE A 20 -29.17 -40.26 19.28
N ILE A 21 -27.98 -39.94 18.79
CA ILE A 21 -27.29 -38.70 19.17
C ILE A 21 -28.00 -37.58 18.42
N VAL A 22 -28.83 -36.80 19.12
CA VAL A 22 -29.30 -35.50 18.65
C VAL A 22 -28.10 -34.56 18.62
N ALA A 23 -27.34 -34.61 17.53
CA ALA A 23 -26.40 -33.57 17.18
C ALA A 23 -27.23 -32.36 16.75
N SER A 24 -27.53 -31.48 17.70
CA SER A 24 -28.00 -30.12 17.44
C SER A 24 -26.93 -29.37 16.65
N SER A 25 -26.91 -29.63 15.36
CA SER A 25 -26.25 -28.79 14.37
C SER A 25 -27.10 -27.53 14.30
N ALA A 26 -26.75 -26.52 15.11
CA ALA A 26 -27.17 -25.18 14.78
C ALA A 26 -26.52 -24.86 13.43
N LEU A 27 -27.25 -25.13 12.33
CA LEU A 27 -26.99 -24.48 11.07
C LEU A 27 -27.14 -23.00 11.35
N SER A 28 -26.03 -22.30 11.59
CA SER A 28 -26.01 -20.86 11.40
C SER A 28 -26.39 -20.65 9.94
N ALA A 29 -27.63 -20.24 9.70
CA ALA A 29 -28.03 -19.75 8.40
C ALA A 29 -26.99 -18.68 7.98
N PRO A 30 -26.55 -18.66 6.71
CA PRO A 30 -25.73 -17.55 6.24
C PRO A 30 -26.49 -16.28 6.56
N THR A 31 -25.96 -15.47 7.48
CA THR A 31 -26.46 -14.11 7.72
C THR A 31 -26.47 -13.42 6.37
N ALA A 32 -27.66 -13.01 5.92
CA ALA A 32 -27.79 -12.19 4.73
C ALA A 32 -26.81 -11.01 4.84
N PRO A 33 -26.12 -10.64 3.75
CA PRO A 33 -25.14 -9.56 3.81
C PRO A 33 -25.81 -8.30 4.34
N THR A 34 -25.10 -7.54 5.19
CA THR A 34 -25.65 -6.33 5.78
C THR A 34 -26.09 -5.38 4.68
N ALA A 35 -27.38 -5.02 4.68
CA ALA A 35 -27.93 -4.10 3.71
C ALA A 35 -27.28 -2.72 3.85
N ILE A 36 -26.89 -2.11 2.74
CA ILE A 36 -26.40 -0.73 2.67
C ILE A 36 -27.55 0.18 3.14
N ARG A 37 -27.35 0.92 4.24
CA ARG A 37 -28.43 1.63 4.95
C ARG A 37 -28.48 3.10 4.58
N ALA A 38 -29.69 3.63 4.49
CA ALA A 38 -29.90 5.08 4.39
C ALA A 38 -29.68 5.74 5.76
N PRO A 39 -29.08 6.93 5.78
CA PRO A 39 -29.15 7.84 6.92
C PRO A 39 -30.60 8.23 7.22
N ALA A 40 -30.91 8.57 8.47
CA ALA A 40 -32.24 9.06 8.82
C ALA A 40 -32.58 10.35 8.06
N GLY A 41 -33.82 10.49 7.58
CA GLY A 41 -34.27 11.65 6.82
C GLY A 41 -33.84 11.68 5.35
N TRP A 42 -33.31 10.57 4.82
CA TRP A 42 -32.96 10.43 3.41
C TRP A 42 -33.96 9.52 2.70
N GLU A 43 -34.35 9.95 1.50
CA GLU A 43 -35.13 9.16 0.57
C GLU A 43 -34.24 8.13 -0.14
N ILE A 44 -34.83 6.99 -0.49
CA ILE A 44 -34.15 5.88 -1.16
C ILE A 44 -34.88 5.59 -2.48
N GLU A 45 -34.17 5.78 -3.58
CA GLU A 45 -34.61 5.30 -4.89
C GLU A 45 -33.85 4.02 -5.23
N ARG A 46 -34.58 2.97 -5.63
CA ARG A 46 -34.01 1.71 -6.08
C ARG A 46 -34.31 1.52 -7.56
N SER A 47 -33.26 1.42 -8.36
CA SER A 47 -33.40 1.18 -9.80
C SER A 47 -33.48 -0.32 -10.09
N ALA A 48 -34.15 -0.69 -11.19
CA ALA A 48 -34.31 -2.09 -11.63
C ALA A 48 -32.97 -2.81 -11.91
N ASN A 49 -31.89 -2.06 -12.13
CA ASN A 49 -30.53 -2.55 -12.35
C ASN A 49 -29.70 -2.70 -11.05
N GLY A 50 -30.32 -2.57 -9.86
CA GLY A 50 -29.66 -2.78 -8.58
C GLY A 50 -28.89 -1.57 -8.03
N ILE A 51 -29.04 -0.38 -8.64
CA ILE A 51 -28.49 0.87 -8.11
C ILE A 51 -29.37 1.36 -6.96
N ILE A 52 -28.73 1.78 -5.87
CA ILE A 52 -29.39 2.42 -4.72
C ILE A 52 -28.99 3.89 -4.69
N VAL A 53 -29.95 4.80 -4.78
CA VAL A 53 -29.69 6.25 -4.71
C VAL A 53 -30.28 6.81 -3.43
N PHE A 54 -29.44 7.49 -2.65
CA PHE A 54 -29.83 8.19 -1.44
C PHE A 54 -29.89 9.69 -1.71
N ILE A 55 -30.99 10.32 -1.32
CA ILE A 55 -31.26 11.76 -1.51
C ILE A 55 -31.70 12.36 -0.16
N PRO A 56 -31.07 13.43 0.35
CA PRO A 56 -31.57 14.11 1.54
C PRO A 56 -32.94 14.76 1.27
N ALA A 57 -33.90 14.57 2.17
CA ALA A 57 -35.26 15.12 2.01
C ALA A 57 -35.34 16.64 2.30
N ASP A 58 -34.30 17.22 2.91
CA ASP A 58 -34.24 18.59 3.41
C ASP A 58 -33.37 19.53 2.55
N LEU A 59 -33.14 19.18 1.29
CA LEU A 59 -32.39 20.03 0.35
C LEU A 59 -33.10 21.36 0.10
N ASN A 60 -32.35 22.46 0.10
CA ASN A 60 -32.88 23.76 -0.29
C ASN A 60 -33.15 23.83 -1.80
N ALA A 61 -34.01 24.76 -2.21
CA ALA A 61 -34.25 25.02 -3.62
C ALA A 61 -32.93 25.33 -4.37
N GLY A 62 -32.64 24.57 -5.42
CA GLY A 62 -31.42 24.70 -6.22
C GLY A 62 -30.21 23.92 -5.71
N GLU A 63 -30.27 23.33 -4.51
CA GLU A 63 -29.25 22.36 -4.07
C GLU A 63 -29.47 21.01 -4.78
N THR A 64 -28.37 20.36 -5.15
CA THR A 64 -28.38 18.98 -5.62
C THR A 64 -27.41 18.19 -4.76
N LEU A 65 -27.86 17.09 -4.17
CA LEU A 65 -27.01 16.08 -3.57
C LEU A 65 -27.61 14.69 -3.78
N LYS A 66 -26.86 13.81 -4.42
CA LYS A 66 -27.26 12.40 -4.61
C LYS A 66 -26.08 11.48 -4.34
N VAL A 67 -26.32 10.43 -3.56
CA VAL A 67 -25.34 9.35 -3.33
C VAL A 67 -25.84 8.09 -3.99
N ALA A 68 -25.25 7.70 -5.11
CA ALA A 68 -25.59 6.47 -5.82
C ALA A 68 -24.60 5.36 -5.47
N VAL A 69 -25.11 4.17 -5.16
CA VAL A 69 -24.33 2.98 -4.84
C VAL A 69 -24.56 1.91 -5.90
N PHE A 70 -23.45 1.36 -6.39
CA PHE A 70 -23.38 0.36 -7.45
C PHE A 70 -22.73 -0.88 -6.88
N ASP A 71 -23.55 -1.86 -6.56
CA ASP A 71 -23.14 -3.01 -5.76
C ASP A 71 -22.80 -4.21 -6.65
N GLY A 72 -21.61 -4.80 -6.45
CA GLY A 72 -21.24 -6.06 -7.10
C GLY A 72 -20.94 -6.01 -8.60
N THR A 73 -20.56 -4.85 -9.14
CA THR A 73 -20.22 -4.68 -10.57
C THR A 73 -19.00 -5.53 -10.96
N PRO A 74 -18.99 -6.25 -12.10
CA PRO A 74 -17.82 -7.04 -12.49
C PRO A 74 -16.58 -6.18 -12.75
N LEU A 75 -15.43 -6.55 -12.17
CA LEU A 75 -14.15 -5.90 -12.51
C LEU A 75 -13.69 -6.26 -13.93
N GLY A 76 -14.09 -7.43 -14.43
CA GLY A 76 -13.82 -7.88 -15.80
C GLY A 76 -12.33 -8.10 -16.12
N GLY A 77 -11.51 -8.39 -15.11
CA GLY A 77 -10.06 -8.58 -15.26
C GLY A 77 -9.27 -7.29 -15.52
N LYS A 78 -9.92 -6.14 -15.55
CA LYS A 78 -9.26 -4.83 -15.74
C LYS A 78 -8.59 -4.36 -14.44
N PRO A 79 -7.50 -3.58 -14.51
CA PRO A 79 -7.03 -2.81 -13.37
C PRO A 79 -8.14 -1.89 -12.83
N LEU A 80 -8.26 -1.77 -11.51
CA LEU A 80 -9.33 -0.99 -10.86
C LEU A 80 -9.38 0.47 -11.36
N LYS A 81 -8.22 1.03 -11.74
CA LYS A 81 -8.09 2.36 -12.35
C LYS A 81 -8.78 2.46 -13.71
N GLU A 82 -8.49 1.52 -14.61
CA GLU A 82 -9.10 1.47 -15.93
C GLU A 82 -10.60 1.18 -15.83
N TRP A 83 -10.97 0.31 -14.89
CA TRP A 83 -12.37 0.04 -14.59
C TRP A 83 -13.10 1.33 -14.16
N LEU A 84 -12.55 2.09 -13.20
CA LEU A 84 -13.20 3.30 -12.71
C LEU A 84 -13.26 4.41 -13.77
N GLN A 85 -12.22 4.55 -14.60
CA GLN A 85 -12.25 5.48 -15.73
C GLN A 85 -13.35 5.11 -16.73
N ALA A 86 -13.46 3.83 -17.07
CA ALA A 86 -14.52 3.34 -17.95
C ALA A 86 -15.91 3.43 -17.31
N PHE A 87 -16.01 3.24 -16.00
CA PHE A 87 -17.26 3.27 -15.24
C PHE A 87 -17.80 4.71 -15.11
N ALA A 88 -16.92 5.66 -14.80
CA ALA A 88 -17.30 7.06 -14.61
C ALA A 88 -17.78 7.77 -15.88
N GLY A 89 -17.44 7.25 -17.06
CA GLY A 89 -17.97 7.78 -18.33
C GLY A 89 -19.50 7.56 -18.44
N PRO A 90 -19.99 6.32 -18.67
CA PRO A 90 -21.39 6.03 -18.93
C PRO A 90 -22.30 6.25 -17.71
N VAL A 91 -21.84 5.87 -16.51
CA VAL A 91 -22.63 6.01 -15.29
C VAL A 91 -22.66 7.46 -14.81
N GLY A 92 -21.59 8.21 -15.06
CA GLY A 92 -21.56 9.64 -14.81
C GLY A 92 -22.44 10.47 -15.75
N GLN A 93 -22.71 9.96 -16.95
CA GLN A 93 -23.47 10.68 -17.99
C GLN A 93 -24.96 10.87 -17.70
N GLU A 94 -25.57 10.10 -16.79
CA GLU A 94 -26.94 10.38 -16.32
C GLU A 94 -27.07 11.77 -15.67
N ALA A 95 -25.96 12.33 -15.17
CA ALA A 95 -25.87 13.68 -14.63
C ALA A 95 -25.42 14.74 -15.66
N GLY A 96 -25.20 14.36 -16.92
CA GLY A 96 -24.72 15.20 -18.01
C GLY A 96 -23.25 14.96 -18.41
N ASN A 97 -22.60 15.91 -19.10
CA ASN A 97 -21.28 15.66 -19.71
C ASN A 97 -20.13 15.92 -18.73
N LEU A 98 -19.17 15.00 -18.64
CA LEU A 98 -17.93 15.19 -17.86
C LEU A 98 -17.04 16.21 -18.58
N ILE A 99 -16.90 17.41 -18.02
CA ILE A 99 -16.11 18.49 -18.62
C ILE A 99 -14.69 18.59 -18.08
N ARG A 100 -14.41 17.94 -16.95
CA ARG A 100 -13.05 17.80 -16.40
C ARG A 100 -12.71 16.33 -16.18
N PRO A 101 -11.57 15.84 -16.69
CA PRO A 101 -11.18 14.44 -16.51
C PRO A 101 -11.06 14.13 -15.02
N LEU A 102 -11.43 12.90 -14.65
CA LEU A 102 -11.35 12.49 -13.26
C LEU A 102 -9.91 12.56 -12.75
N LYS A 103 -9.71 13.33 -11.68
CA LYS A 103 -8.49 13.26 -10.88
C LYS A 103 -8.58 12.00 -10.03
N MET A 104 -7.95 10.94 -10.52
CA MET A 104 -7.91 9.65 -9.84
C MET A 104 -6.92 9.66 -8.68
N THR A 105 -7.28 9.01 -7.59
CA THR A 105 -6.43 8.90 -6.39
C THR A 105 -6.57 7.48 -5.82
N GLN A 106 -5.50 6.68 -5.97
CA GLN A 106 -5.49 5.26 -5.60
C GLN A 106 -4.95 5.07 -4.19
N ALA A 107 -5.77 4.52 -3.28
CA ALA A 107 -5.38 4.25 -1.90
C ALA A 107 -4.62 2.92 -1.76
N GLU A 108 -5.05 1.88 -2.49
CA GLU A 108 -4.40 0.57 -2.63
C GLU A 108 -4.79 -0.06 -4.00
N ASP A 109 -4.24 -1.23 -4.38
CA ASP A 109 -4.73 -2.04 -5.53
C ASP A 109 -6.25 -2.34 -5.48
N LYS A 110 -6.86 -2.13 -4.32
CA LYS A 110 -8.21 -2.57 -3.96
C LYS A 110 -9.20 -1.43 -3.69
N ILE A 111 -8.73 -0.19 -3.53
CA ILE A 111 -9.60 0.97 -3.26
C ILE A 111 -9.09 2.16 -4.07
N LEU A 112 -10.00 2.77 -4.83
CA LEU A 112 -9.71 3.88 -5.72
C LEU A 112 -10.80 4.95 -5.61
N ALA A 113 -10.40 6.21 -5.58
CA ALA A 113 -11.32 7.34 -5.70
C ALA A 113 -11.05 8.15 -6.97
N GLY A 114 -12.05 8.87 -7.44
CA GLY A 114 -11.92 9.79 -8.56
C GLY A 114 -12.82 11.00 -8.40
N THR A 115 -12.32 12.20 -8.61
CA THR A 115 -13.13 13.44 -8.53
C THR A 115 -13.14 14.19 -9.84
N GLY A 116 -14.24 14.85 -10.15
CA GLY A 116 -14.40 15.60 -11.40
C GLY A 116 -15.56 16.58 -11.34
N VAL A 117 -15.91 17.12 -12.51
CA VAL A 117 -17.03 18.07 -12.66
C VAL A 117 -17.85 17.68 -13.88
N TYR A 118 -19.16 17.57 -13.69
CA TYR A 118 -20.16 17.42 -14.74
C TYR A 118 -20.85 18.75 -15.03
N VAL A 119 -21.45 18.85 -16.21
CA VAL A 119 -22.47 19.86 -16.51
C VAL A 119 -23.84 19.18 -16.44
N GLY A 120 -24.66 19.62 -15.49
CA GLY A 120 -26.02 19.15 -15.28
C GLY A 120 -26.96 19.40 -16.46
N PRO A 121 -28.15 18.77 -16.50
CA PRO A 121 -29.13 18.95 -17.58
C PRO A 121 -29.58 20.40 -17.80
N ASN A 122 -29.44 21.26 -16.79
CA ASN A 122 -29.75 22.69 -16.81
C ASN A 122 -28.53 23.59 -17.08
N GLY A 123 -27.37 23.01 -17.43
CA GLY A 123 -26.12 23.74 -17.66
C GLY A 123 -25.30 24.06 -16.41
N ALA A 124 -25.75 23.67 -15.21
CA ALA A 124 -25.04 23.94 -13.96
C ALA A 124 -23.82 23.02 -13.77
N ALA A 125 -22.74 23.53 -13.17
CA ALA A 125 -21.59 22.70 -12.80
C ALA A 125 -21.94 21.85 -11.55
N LEU A 126 -21.72 20.54 -11.65
CA LEU A 126 -21.93 19.58 -10.57
C LEU A 126 -20.59 18.91 -10.23
N GLY A 127 -20.17 19.00 -8.97
CA GLY A 127 -19.05 18.22 -8.48
C GLY A 127 -19.41 16.74 -8.40
N VAL A 128 -18.43 15.88 -8.72
CA VAL A 128 -18.57 14.43 -8.54
C VAL A 128 -17.40 13.86 -7.74
N THR A 129 -17.72 12.91 -6.87
CA THR A 129 -16.75 12.02 -6.23
C THR A 129 -17.17 10.58 -6.44
N PHE A 130 -16.25 9.75 -6.95
CA PHE A 130 -16.39 8.31 -7.03
C PHE A 130 -15.52 7.62 -5.98
N LEU A 131 -16.02 6.52 -5.44
CA LEU A 131 -15.28 5.53 -4.66
C LEU A 131 -15.50 4.16 -5.32
N ALA A 132 -14.44 3.37 -5.47
CA ALA A 132 -14.50 2.00 -5.97
C ALA A 132 -13.69 1.08 -5.04
N VAL A 133 -14.32 -0.03 -4.63
CA VAL A 133 -13.77 -1.00 -3.69
C VAL A 133 -13.80 -2.39 -4.32
N SER A 134 -12.65 -3.03 -4.46
CA SER A 134 -12.49 -4.40 -4.97
C SER A 134 -11.52 -5.19 -4.09
N LEU A 135 -12.05 -5.94 -3.13
CA LEU A 135 -11.23 -6.63 -2.13
C LEU A 135 -10.67 -7.98 -2.60
N ASP A 136 -11.38 -8.64 -3.52
CA ASP A 136 -11.09 -9.97 -4.05
C ASP A 136 -10.67 -9.96 -5.54
N ARG A 137 -10.66 -8.78 -6.18
CA ARG A 137 -10.37 -8.56 -7.62
C ARG A 137 -11.36 -9.22 -8.58
N SER A 138 -12.56 -9.61 -8.13
CA SER A 138 -13.61 -10.16 -8.98
C SER A 138 -14.74 -9.17 -9.20
N LYS A 139 -15.15 -8.48 -8.13
CA LYS A 139 -16.23 -7.49 -8.11
C LYS A 139 -15.75 -6.13 -7.64
N VAL A 140 -16.50 -5.10 -8.02
CA VAL A 140 -16.32 -3.72 -7.60
C VAL A 140 -17.62 -3.22 -6.99
N HIS A 141 -17.52 -2.79 -5.73
CA HIS A 141 -18.53 -2.03 -5.03
C HIS A 141 -18.18 -0.56 -5.19
N ALA A 142 -19.04 0.22 -5.85
CA ALA A 142 -18.76 1.60 -6.16
C ALA A 142 -19.82 2.54 -5.58
N MET A 143 -19.41 3.77 -5.30
CA MET A 143 -20.28 4.86 -4.89
C MET A 143 -19.98 6.10 -5.72
N ARG A 144 -21.00 6.89 -6.02
CA ARG A 144 -20.91 8.21 -6.63
C ARG A 144 -21.64 9.23 -5.75
N VAL A 145 -20.94 10.28 -5.31
CA VAL A 145 -21.55 11.49 -4.74
C VAL A 145 -21.61 12.54 -5.84
N LEU A 146 -22.80 13.02 -6.16
CA LEU A 146 -23.03 14.13 -7.10
C LEU A 146 -23.59 15.31 -6.32
N TYR A 147 -23.02 16.50 -6.47
CA TYR A 147 -23.42 17.66 -5.70
C TYR A 147 -23.32 18.98 -6.48
N SER A 148 -24.18 19.94 -6.16
CA SER A 148 -24.06 21.32 -6.64
C SER A 148 -22.98 22.09 -5.88
N ASP A 149 -22.28 22.99 -6.55
CA ASP A 149 -21.20 23.82 -5.99
C ASP A 149 -21.76 24.99 -5.17
N GLN A 150 -22.40 24.68 -4.04
CA GLN A 150 -22.84 25.67 -3.05
C GLN A 150 -22.03 25.53 -1.77
N ASP A 151 -21.65 26.67 -1.19
CA ASP A 151 -20.81 26.73 0.00
C ASP A 151 -21.41 25.93 1.16
N GLY A 152 -20.62 24.98 1.67
CA GLY A 152 -20.98 24.17 2.84
C GLY A 152 -21.98 23.04 2.61
N LEU A 153 -22.47 22.81 1.38
CA LEU A 153 -23.44 21.73 1.10
C LEU A 153 -22.88 20.34 1.47
N LEU A 154 -21.66 20.03 1.04
CA LEU A 154 -21.02 18.76 1.39
C LEU A 154 -20.71 18.65 2.88
N ALA A 155 -20.38 19.75 3.55
CA ALA A 155 -20.12 19.78 4.99
C ALA A 155 -21.42 19.50 5.78
N ARG A 156 -22.57 19.98 5.30
CA ARG A 156 -23.88 19.74 5.93
C ARG A 156 -24.23 18.25 5.96
N TYR A 157 -23.94 17.53 4.89
CA TYR A 157 -24.31 16.12 4.71
C TYR A 157 -23.15 15.13 4.91
N GLU A 158 -22.02 15.65 5.37
CA GLU A 158 -20.76 14.96 5.58
C GLU A 158 -20.90 13.63 6.35
N LYS A 159 -21.53 13.69 7.53
CA LYS A 159 -21.74 12.54 8.42
C LYS A 159 -22.61 11.46 7.76
N ALA A 160 -23.63 11.86 7.01
CA ALA A 160 -24.57 10.98 6.35
C ALA A 160 -23.94 10.26 5.14
N ILE A 161 -23.18 10.99 4.30
CA ILE A 161 -22.42 10.43 3.18
C ILE A 161 -21.39 9.41 3.69
N ALA A 162 -20.76 9.67 4.85
CA ALA A 162 -19.81 8.75 5.44
C ALA A 162 -20.44 7.47 5.97
N ALA A 163 -21.64 7.53 6.55
CA ALA A 163 -22.36 6.33 6.98
C ALA A 163 -22.64 5.39 5.79
N ILE A 164 -23.03 5.95 4.64
CA ILE A 164 -23.26 5.18 3.41
C ILE A 164 -21.95 4.55 2.94
N ASN A 165 -20.85 5.31 2.88
CA ASN A 165 -19.51 4.82 2.53
C ASN A 165 -19.06 3.64 3.41
N LEU A 166 -19.22 3.76 4.72
CA LEU A 166 -18.83 2.71 5.67
C LEU A 166 -19.65 1.45 5.44
N SER A 167 -20.96 1.58 5.27
CA SER A 167 -21.84 0.43 5.00
C SER A 167 -21.47 -0.30 3.70
N LEU A 168 -21.05 0.42 2.65
CA LEU A 168 -20.54 -0.17 1.41
C LEU A 168 -19.24 -0.98 1.63
N ILE A 169 -18.30 -0.44 2.40
CA ILE A 169 -17.03 -1.10 2.69
C ILE A 169 -17.23 -2.33 3.57
N GLU A 170 -18.12 -2.25 4.56
CA GLU A 170 -18.49 -3.38 5.41
C GLU A 170 -19.18 -4.48 4.62
N HIS A 171 -20.12 -4.11 3.73
CA HIS A 171 -20.77 -5.03 2.81
C HIS A 171 -19.73 -5.77 1.94
N ALA A 172 -18.80 -5.05 1.31
CA ALA A 172 -17.73 -5.64 0.51
C ALA A 172 -16.82 -6.59 1.33
N LYS A 173 -16.53 -6.24 2.59
CA LYS A 173 -15.74 -7.07 3.51
C LYS A 173 -16.47 -8.36 3.86
N GLU A 174 -17.76 -8.28 4.18
CA GLU A 174 -18.61 -9.43 4.52
C GLU A 174 -18.73 -10.39 3.33
N GLU A 175 -19.03 -9.88 2.13
CA GLU A 175 -19.13 -10.69 0.92
C GLU A 175 -17.80 -11.41 0.61
N THR A 176 -16.68 -10.69 0.73
CA THR A 176 -15.35 -11.27 0.54
C THR A 176 -15.05 -12.35 1.58
N ARG A 177 -15.45 -12.14 2.84
CA ARG A 177 -15.24 -13.10 3.94
C ARG A 177 -16.06 -14.36 3.71
N ASN A 178 -17.33 -14.22 3.32
CA ASN A 178 -18.24 -15.32 3.01
C ASN A 178 -17.77 -16.14 1.81
N THR A 179 -17.29 -15.47 0.75
CA THR A 179 -16.68 -16.12 -0.42
C THR A 179 -15.44 -16.93 -0.04
N ARG A 180 -14.55 -16.38 0.80
CA ARG A 180 -13.36 -17.11 1.30
C ARG A 180 -13.72 -18.31 2.18
N VAL A 181 -14.70 -18.21 3.06
CA VAL A 181 -15.15 -19.33 3.91
C VAL A 181 -15.69 -20.48 3.04
N LYS A 182 -16.43 -20.16 1.97
CA LYS A 182 -16.96 -21.14 1.01
C LYS A 182 -15.85 -21.88 0.25
N ILE A 183 -14.79 -21.17 -0.18
CA ILE A 183 -13.62 -21.75 -0.86
C ILE A 183 -12.72 -22.55 0.11
N THR A 184 -12.59 -22.10 1.37
CA THR A 184 -11.74 -22.75 2.38
C THR A 184 -12.33 -24.09 2.84
N ARG A 185 -13.66 -24.26 2.84
CA ARG A 185 -14.31 -25.55 3.15
C ARG A 185 -14.05 -26.63 2.11
N SER A 186 -13.82 -26.30 0.83
CA SER A 186 -13.54 -27.32 -0.22
C SER A 186 -12.04 -27.65 -0.37
N SER A 187 -11.14 -26.87 0.22
CA SER A 187 -9.69 -26.95 -0.05
C SER A 187 -8.84 -27.28 1.17
N ARG A 188 -9.39 -28.00 2.17
CA ARG A 188 -8.65 -28.47 3.34
C ARG A 188 -7.67 -29.61 2.99
N ALA A 189 -6.68 -29.31 2.16
CA ALA A 189 -5.41 -29.99 2.07
C ALA A 189 -4.29 -28.92 2.14
N ARG A 190 -3.67 -28.83 3.33
CA ARG A 190 -2.42 -28.12 3.68
C ARG A 190 -2.12 -26.78 2.98
N ARG A 191 -2.34 -25.65 3.66
CA ARG A 191 -1.50 -24.46 3.50
C ARG A 191 -1.20 -23.76 4.83
N THR A 192 0.09 -23.63 5.10
CA THR A 192 0.73 -22.94 6.23
C THR A 192 0.47 -21.42 6.17
N PRO A 193 0.40 -20.72 7.32
CA PRO A 193 0.12 -19.28 7.38
C PRO A 193 1.14 -18.44 6.61
N GLY A 194 0.64 -17.49 5.82
CA GLY A 194 1.42 -16.65 4.92
C GLY A 194 2.41 -15.74 5.66
N LYS A 195 3.69 -15.87 5.31
CA LYS A 195 4.72 -14.88 5.62
C LYS A 195 4.38 -13.57 4.91
N SER A 196 4.61 -12.47 5.64
CA SER A 196 4.82 -11.12 5.09
C SER A 196 5.62 -11.21 3.78
N ARG A 197 5.16 -10.49 2.75
CA ARG A 197 5.76 -10.47 1.42
C ARG A 197 7.06 -9.66 1.47
N GLU A 198 8.08 -10.20 2.13
CA GLU A 198 9.46 -9.74 2.00
C GLU A 198 9.83 -9.89 0.52
N LYS A 199 10.23 -8.78 -0.13
CA LYS A 199 10.74 -8.83 -1.51
C LYS A 199 11.82 -9.91 -1.53
N ALA A 200 11.72 -10.87 -2.45
CA ALA A 200 12.75 -11.87 -2.61
C ALA A 200 14.13 -11.17 -2.73
N PRO A 201 15.16 -11.67 -2.03
CA PRO A 201 16.48 -11.05 -2.05
C PRO A 201 16.98 -10.94 -3.49
N TYR A 202 17.72 -9.87 -3.78
CA TYR A 202 18.27 -9.65 -5.12
C TYR A 202 19.18 -10.82 -5.50
N ALA A 203 18.87 -11.47 -6.63
CA ALA A 203 19.47 -12.74 -7.03
C ALA A 203 20.95 -12.60 -7.45
N TRP A 204 21.35 -11.44 -7.97
CA TRP A 204 22.70 -11.23 -8.55
C TRP A 204 23.66 -10.63 -7.52
N THR A 205 23.85 -11.38 -6.43
CA THR A 205 24.66 -10.97 -5.28
C THR A 205 25.82 -11.93 -5.08
N VAL A 206 27.02 -11.39 -4.82
CA VAL A 206 28.21 -12.13 -4.37
C VAL A 206 28.51 -11.83 -2.90
N PRO A 207 29.35 -12.64 -2.23
CA PRO A 207 29.79 -12.33 -0.87
C PRO A 207 30.44 -10.93 -0.74
N PRO A 208 30.37 -10.29 0.44
CA PRO A 208 31.03 -9.02 0.72
C PRO A 208 32.50 -8.98 0.25
N GLY A 209 32.89 -7.87 -0.38
CA GLY A 209 34.22 -7.66 -0.94
C GLY A 209 34.55 -8.45 -2.20
N LYS A 210 33.63 -9.27 -2.74
CA LYS A 210 33.83 -10.01 -4.01
C LYS A 210 33.20 -9.33 -5.22
N GLY A 211 32.39 -8.31 -5.02
CA GLY A 211 31.82 -7.48 -6.08
C GLY A 211 32.78 -6.39 -6.56
N LEU A 212 32.26 -5.19 -6.80
CA LEU A 212 33.03 -4.07 -7.31
C LEU A 212 34.02 -3.51 -6.28
N LYS A 213 35.26 -3.29 -6.71
CA LYS A 213 36.27 -2.56 -5.95
C LYS A 213 36.04 -1.05 -6.07
N PRO A 214 36.47 -0.24 -5.07
CA PRO A 214 36.38 1.22 -5.15
C PRO A 214 36.98 1.82 -6.44
N SER A 215 38.10 1.28 -6.93
CA SER A 215 38.74 1.74 -8.17
C SER A 215 37.95 1.45 -9.46
N GLN A 216 36.92 0.61 -9.38
CA GLN A 216 36.03 0.30 -10.50
C GLN A 216 34.78 1.19 -10.51
N ILE A 217 34.57 1.99 -9.46
CA ILE A 217 33.39 2.82 -9.28
C ILE A 217 33.77 4.26 -9.62
N ALA A 218 33.15 4.82 -10.65
CA ALA A 218 33.25 6.24 -10.96
C ALA A 218 32.38 7.07 -10.00
N GLY A 219 31.23 6.53 -9.60
CA GLY A 219 30.39 7.09 -8.56
C GLY A 219 28.95 6.57 -8.65
N VAL A 220 28.12 7.04 -7.73
CA VAL A 220 26.66 6.87 -7.81
C VAL A 220 26.06 8.20 -8.24
N TRP A 221 25.27 8.19 -9.30
CA TRP A 221 24.58 9.36 -9.80
C TRP A 221 23.13 9.33 -9.36
N GLN A 222 22.59 10.47 -8.95
CA GLN A 222 21.20 10.61 -8.53
C GLN A 222 20.51 11.69 -9.35
N TRP A 223 19.26 11.44 -9.73
CA TRP A 223 18.42 12.43 -10.38
C TRP A 223 16.98 12.34 -9.86
N PRO A 224 16.25 13.47 -9.83
CA PRO A 224 14.82 13.45 -9.56
C PRO A 224 14.06 12.96 -10.79
N GLU A 225 13.02 12.15 -10.57
CA GLU A 225 12.04 11.81 -11.59
C GLU A 225 10.65 12.10 -11.01
N PRO A 226 9.69 12.64 -11.79
CA PRO A 226 8.32 12.80 -11.30
C PRO A 226 7.77 11.49 -10.76
N ASP A 227 7.10 11.54 -9.61
CA ASP A 227 6.33 10.42 -9.08
C ASP A 227 4.91 10.49 -9.67
N PRO A 228 4.57 9.63 -10.66
CA PRO A 228 3.26 9.70 -11.32
C PRO A 228 2.13 9.17 -10.44
N VAL A 229 2.45 8.56 -9.30
CA VAL A 229 1.48 7.92 -8.39
C VAL A 229 1.12 8.85 -7.24
N PHE A 230 2.13 9.47 -6.61
CA PHE A 230 1.95 10.29 -5.40
C PHE A 230 2.04 11.80 -5.65
N GLY A 231 2.44 12.22 -6.85
CA GLY A 231 2.87 13.59 -7.09
C GLY A 231 4.21 13.90 -6.39
N GLY A 232 4.91 14.93 -6.85
CA GLY A 232 6.26 15.24 -6.38
C GLY A 232 7.36 14.50 -7.15
N LEU A 233 8.54 14.38 -6.55
CA LEU A 233 9.74 13.81 -7.18
C LEU A 233 10.19 12.56 -6.40
N LYS A 234 10.35 11.44 -7.10
CA LYS A 234 11.12 10.29 -6.61
C LYS A 234 12.60 10.48 -6.97
N SER A 235 13.49 9.98 -6.12
CA SER A 235 14.93 9.97 -6.42
C SER A 235 15.30 8.65 -7.06
N GLU A 236 15.76 8.72 -8.29
CA GLU A 236 16.36 7.59 -9.00
C GLU A 236 17.88 7.66 -8.90
N VAL A 237 18.54 6.51 -8.97
CA VAL A 237 20.00 6.42 -8.93
C VAL A 237 20.54 5.46 -9.98
N CYS A 238 21.80 5.64 -10.35
CA CYS A 238 22.54 4.64 -11.11
C CYS A 238 23.98 4.53 -10.59
N LEU A 239 24.52 3.32 -10.68
CA LEU A 239 25.93 3.05 -10.41
C LEU A 239 26.72 3.25 -11.69
N MET A 240 27.67 4.18 -11.69
CA MET A 240 28.57 4.45 -12.83
C MET A 240 29.93 3.81 -12.57
N LEU A 241 30.42 3.04 -13.54
CA LEU A 241 31.70 2.33 -13.46
C LEU A 241 32.78 3.08 -14.25
N THR A 242 34.04 2.90 -13.86
CA THR A 242 35.19 3.54 -14.53
C THR A 242 35.44 3.01 -15.94
N ASP A 243 34.86 1.86 -16.30
CA ASP A 243 34.92 1.28 -17.65
C ASP A 243 33.94 1.94 -18.65
N GLY A 244 33.19 2.97 -18.23
CA GLY A 244 32.20 3.66 -19.06
C GLY A 244 30.84 2.96 -19.12
N THR A 245 30.61 1.91 -18.35
CA THR A 245 29.28 1.30 -18.18
C THR A 245 28.56 1.80 -16.93
N LEU A 246 27.25 1.63 -16.91
CA LEU A 246 26.42 2.00 -15.76
C LEU A 246 25.26 1.03 -15.56
N TYR A 247 24.72 1.00 -14.35
CA TYR A 247 23.57 0.19 -13.97
C TYR A 247 22.46 1.02 -13.30
N LYS A 248 21.21 0.87 -13.74
CA LYS A 248 20.05 1.57 -13.16
C LYS A 248 19.67 0.98 -11.79
N GLY A 249 19.70 1.82 -10.78
CA GLY A 249 19.44 1.48 -9.38
C GLY A 249 20.70 1.04 -8.63
N LEU A 250 20.51 0.68 -7.37
CA LEU A 250 21.57 0.11 -6.53
C LEU A 250 20.93 -0.85 -5.50
N PRO A 251 20.60 -2.09 -5.90
CA PRO A 251 19.82 -3.01 -5.08
C PRO A 251 20.61 -3.63 -3.92
N VAL A 252 21.94 -3.70 -4.05
CA VAL A 252 22.88 -4.23 -3.06
C VAL A 252 24.11 -3.32 -3.00
N PRO A 253 24.91 -3.37 -1.92
CA PRO A 253 26.20 -2.69 -1.87
C PRO A 253 27.06 -3.00 -3.12
N PRO A 254 27.79 -2.02 -3.68
CA PRO A 254 28.61 -2.25 -4.87
C PRO A 254 29.60 -3.42 -4.73
N ASP A 255 30.17 -3.60 -3.53
CA ASP A 255 31.12 -4.66 -3.22
C ASP A 255 30.48 -6.06 -3.07
N GLN A 256 29.17 -6.15 -3.27
CA GLN A 256 28.38 -7.38 -3.28
C GLN A 256 27.65 -7.60 -4.61
N MET A 257 27.81 -6.73 -5.60
CA MET A 257 27.10 -6.84 -6.87
C MET A 257 27.77 -7.87 -7.80
N ASP A 258 27.03 -8.88 -8.25
CA ASP A 258 27.45 -9.75 -9.36
C ASP A 258 27.22 -9.03 -10.69
N VAL A 259 28.21 -8.25 -11.12
CA VAL A 259 28.13 -7.49 -12.38
C VAL A 259 27.94 -8.41 -13.58
N ALA A 260 28.64 -9.54 -13.63
CA ALA A 260 28.56 -10.46 -14.76
C ALA A 260 27.20 -11.16 -14.83
N GLY A 261 26.69 -11.62 -13.68
CA GLY A 261 25.34 -12.19 -13.56
C GLY A 261 24.26 -11.20 -13.92
N SER A 262 24.30 -9.99 -13.35
CA SER A 262 23.33 -8.93 -13.63
C SER A 262 23.35 -8.49 -15.09
N ARG A 263 24.52 -8.37 -15.74
CA ARG A 263 24.59 -8.01 -17.17
C ARG A 263 23.86 -9.01 -18.06
N ARG A 264 23.96 -10.31 -17.76
CA ARG A 264 23.27 -11.37 -18.52
C ARG A 264 21.77 -11.39 -18.26
N ALA A 265 21.36 -11.20 -17.00
CA ALA A 265 19.98 -11.37 -16.59
C ALA A 265 19.12 -10.10 -16.70
N GLU A 266 19.73 -8.93 -16.61
CA GLU A 266 19.06 -7.63 -16.57
C GLU A 266 19.63 -6.64 -17.61
N PRO A 267 19.80 -7.03 -18.89
CA PRO A 267 20.49 -6.19 -19.88
C PRO A 267 19.86 -4.80 -20.04
N ALA A 268 18.53 -4.67 -19.88
CA ALA A 268 17.82 -3.39 -19.96
C ALA A 268 18.12 -2.41 -18.82
N LYS A 269 18.75 -2.87 -17.72
CA LYS A 269 19.23 -1.98 -16.64
C LYS A 269 20.65 -1.50 -16.86
N TRP A 270 21.35 -2.06 -17.84
CA TRP A 270 22.71 -1.67 -18.16
C TRP A 270 22.74 -0.65 -19.29
N GLY A 271 23.76 0.21 -19.25
CA GLY A 271 23.98 1.23 -20.26
C GLY A 271 25.44 1.64 -20.33
N ARG A 272 25.69 2.66 -21.15
CA ARG A 272 26.99 3.31 -21.31
C ARG A 272 26.89 4.75 -20.87
N TRP A 273 27.94 5.28 -20.28
CA TRP A 273 28.08 6.70 -20.02
C TRP A 273 29.41 7.24 -20.52
N ARG A 274 29.44 8.56 -20.70
CA ARG A 274 30.68 9.31 -20.94
C ARG A 274 30.53 10.73 -20.42
N LYS A 275 31.66 11.35 -20.09
CA LYS A 275 31.73 12.79 -19.83
C LYS A 275 31.97 13.53 -21.15
N SER A 276 31.26 14.63 -21.37
CA SER A 276 31.44 15.52 -22.53
C SER A 276 31.35 16.97 -22.05
N GLY A 277 32.50 17.64 -21.95
CA GLY A 277 32.61 18.90 -21.20
C GLY A 277 32.17 18.71 -19.75
N ASP A 278 31.25 19.56 -19.29
CA ASP A 278 30.67 19.47 -17.94
C ASP A 278 29.47 18.52 -17.84
N LYS A 279 29.00 17.98 -18.97
CA LYS A 279 27.82 17.12 -19.01
C LYS A 279 28.21 15.65 -18.87
N HIS A 280 27.35 14.89 -18.21
CA HIS A 280 27.37 13.44 -18.22
C HIS A 280 26.30 12.96 -19.19
N LEU A 281 26.69 12.13 -20.15
CA LEU A 281 25.79 11.60 -21.17
C LEU A 281 25.61 10.10 -20.95
N VAL A 282 24.40 9.59 -21.16
CA VAL A 282 24.07 8.17 -21.02
C VAL A 282 23.37 7.62 -22.26
N ALA A 283 23.59 6.34 -22.53
CA ALA A 283 22.86 5.56 -23.53
C ALA A 283 22.41 4.24 -22.86
N TRP A 284 21.10 4.00 -22.81
CA TRP A 284 20.52 2.85 -22.13
C TRP A 284 20.23 1.72 -23.12
N ALA A 285 20.71 0.52 -22.81
CA ALA A 285 20.49 -0.64 -23.68
C ALA A 285 18.99 -0.92 -23.86
N GLY A 286 18.58 -1.17 -25.10
CA GLY A 286 17.17 -1.42 -25.45
C GLY A 286 16.26 -0.19 -25.43
N ARG A 287 16.79 1.01 -25.13
CA ARG A 287 16.04 2.28 -25.25
C ARG A 287 16.59 3.14 -26.39
N THR A 288 17.88 3.43 -26.36
CA THR A 288 18.54 4.31 -27.34
C THR A 288 20.04 4.02 -27.37
N ASP A 289 20.60 3.98 -28.57
CA ASP A 289 22.06 3.95 -28.77
C ASP A 289 22.68 5.34 -28.74
N ARG A 290 21.85 6.39 -28.72
CA ARG A 290 22.31 7.78 -28.68
C ARG A 290 22.61 8.19 -27.24
N PHE A 291 23.70 8.93 -27.07
CA PHE A 291 24.07 9.53 -25.79
C PHE A 291 23.21 10.77 -25.54
N GLU A 292 22.45 10.75 -24.45
CA GLU A 292 21.58 11.83 -24.00
C GLU A 292 22.11 12.43 -22.69
N PRO A 293 21.95 13.75 -22.46
CA PRO A 293 22.30 14.35 -21.19
C PRO A 293 21.56 13.71 -20.02
N LEU A 294 22.29 13.35 -18.96
CA LEU A 294 21.72 12.91 -17.71
C LEU A 294 21.70 14.08 -16.74
N GLU A 295 20.50 14.49 -16.33
CA GLU A 295 20.32 15.47 -15.27
C GLU A 295 20.70 14.89 -13.90
N GLY A 296 20.98 15.76 -12.93
CA GLY A 296 21.33 15.36 -11.57
C GLY A 296 22.82 15.52 -11.27
N GLY A 297 23.34 14.68 -10.36
CA GLY A 297 24.74 14.77 -9.95
C GLY A 297 25.24 13.56 -9.19
N PHE A 298 26.55 13.51 -8.99
CA PHE A 298 27.18 12.52 -8.13
C PHE A 298 26.82 12.75 -6.66
N VAL A 299 26.47 11.66 -5.99
CA VAL A 299 26.26 11.61 -4.54
C VAL A 299 27.59 11.40 -3.81
N LYS A 300 27.61 11.66 -2.50
CA LYS A 300 28.81 11.53 -1.67
C LYS A 300 28.79 10.22 -0.88
N PRO A 301 29.79 9.34 -1.02
CA PRO A 301 29.92 8.19 -0.14
C PRO A 301 30.23 8.64 1.29
N GLY A 302 29.98 7.77 2.27
CA GLY A 302 30.43 7.98 3.64
C GLY A 302 31.93 7.72 3.80
N LYS A 303 32.52 8.32 4.83
CA LYS A 303 33.90 8.00 5.23
C LYS A 303 33.92 6.67 5.99
N SER A 304 35.05 5.97 5.93
CA SER A 304 35.25 4.75 6.72
C SER A 304 35.06 5.04 8.22
N ASN A 305 34.23 4.23 8.88
CA ASN A 305 33.82 4.38 10.28
C ASN A 305 33.20 5.73 10.64
N GLN A 306 32.61 6.44 9.66
CA GLN A 306 31.93 7.70 9.93
C GLN A 306 30.83 7.54 10.98
N ARG A 307 30.83 8.43 11.97
CA ARG A 307 29.76 8.54 12.98
C ARG A 307 28.77 9.63 12.57
N LEU A 308 27.50 9.33 12.77
CA LEU A 308 26.37 10.19 12.52
C LEU A 308 25.69 10.52 13.85
N ASN A 309 25.11 11.71 13.93
CA ASN A 309 24.31 12.14 15.06
C ASN A 309 23.03 12.77 14.54
N GLY A 310 21.90 12.11 14.77
CA GLY A 310 20.60 12.66 14.40
C GLY A 310 19.63 11.60 13.93
N ARG A 311 18.47 12.07 13.48
CA ARG A 311 17.40 11.23 12.94
C ARG A 311 17.08 11.64 11.51
N TRP A 312 17.05 10.65 10.62
CA TRP A 312 16.61 10.79 9.25
C TRP A 312 15.33 10.01 9.05
N SER A 313 14.38 10.58 8.31
CA SER A 313 13.13 9.90 7.99
C SER A 313 12.62 10.23 6.61
N ALA A 314 11.77 9.36 6.09
CA ALA A 314 10.88 9.66 4.99
C ALA A 314 9.45 9.61 5.50
N SER A 315 8.67 10.61 5.13
CA SER A 315 7.23 10.64 5.32
C SER A 315 6.57 10.57 3.95
N ARG A 316 5.59 9.71 3.83
CA ARG A 316 4.69 9.64 2.68
C ARG A 316 3.31 9.97 3.19
N THR A 317 2.77 11.07 2.71
CA THR A 317 1.39 11.45 2.98
C THR A 317 0.57 11.17 1.73
N PHE A 318 -0.55 10.53 1.93
CA PHE A 318 -1.59 10.26 0.97
C PHE A 318 -2.79 11.09 1.38
N GLY A 319 -3.39 11.80 0.44
CA GLY A 319 -4.66 12.49 0.62
C GLY A 319 -5.52 12.26 -0.62
N GLY A 320 -6.65 11.57 -0.46
CA GLY A 320 -7.77 11.69 -1.38
C GLY A 320 -8.26 13.14 -1.38
N ALA A 321 -8.77 13.62 -2.52
CA ALA A 321 -9.39 14.95 -2.61
C ALA A 321 -10.59 15.03 -1.65
N GLY A 322 -10.31 15.35 -0.38
CA GLY A 322 -11.25 15.48 0.72
C GLY A 322 -11.56 14.20 1.53
N THR A 323 -11.53 13.00 0.97
CA THR A 323 -12.21 11.85 1.60
C THR A 323 -11.41 11.06 2.65
N PHE A 324 -10.09 10.89 2.48
CA PHE A 324 -9.23 10.18 3.44
C PHE A 324 -7.80 10.60 3.25
N SER A 325 -7.09 10.83 4.35
CA SER A 325 -5.65 10.98 4.37
C SER A 325 -5.01 9.86 5.17
N SER A 326 -3.91 9.32 4.68
CA SER A 326 -3.02 8.50 5.49
C SER A 326 -1.63 9.02 5.39
N TRP A 327 -0.87 8.89 6.46
CA TRP A 327 0.54 9.18 6.46
C TRP A 327 1.30 7.99 6.98
N HIS A 328 2.48 7.79 6.45
CA HIS A 328 3.43 6.79 6.87
C HIS A 328 4.79 7.45 6.95
N THR A 329 5.36 7.44 8.14
CA THR A 329 6.71 7.92 8.41
C THR A 329 7.54 6.75 8.89
N TRP A 330 8.70 6.55 8.28
CA TRP A 330 9.71 5.68 8.86
C TRP A 330 11.01 6.43 8.96
N GLY A 331 11.81 6.07 9.97
CA GLY A 331 13.09 6.73 10.19
C GLY A 331 14.12 5.84 10.85
N VAL A 332 15.33 6.36 10.85
CA VAL A 332 16.48 5.81 11.53
C VAL A 332 17.18 6.93 12.31
N THR A 333 17.43 6.66 13.58
CA THR A 333 18.28 7.49 14.44
C THR A 333 19.65 6.86 14.49
N PHE A 334 20.70 7.65 14.27
CA PHE A 334 22.09 7.26 14.49
C PHE A 334 22.68 8.12 15.61
N THR A 335 23.51 7.49 16.45
CA THR A 335 24.17 8.15 17.58
C THR A 335 25.69 8.15 17.42
N PRO A 336 26.40 9.11 18.06
CA PRO A 336 27.87 9.23 17.96
C PRO A 336 28.64 8.00 18.43
N ASP A 337 28.09 7.23 19.36
CA ASP A 337 28.64 5.97 19.88
C ASP A 337 28.52 4.80 18.88
N GLY A 338 27.97 5.03 17.69
CA GLY A 338 27.86 4.02 16.65
C GLY A 338 26.62 3.13 16.77
N ARG A 339 25.59 3.56 17.51
CA ARG A 339 24.30 2.84 17.59
C ARG A 339 23.25 3.40 16.64
N PHE A 340 22.30 2.54 16.27
CA PHE A 340 21.14 2.93 15.49
C PHE A 340 19.85 2.41 16.11
N ASN A 341 18.74 3.08 15.80
CA ASN A 341 17.38 2.60 16.09
C ASN A 341 16.44 2.99 14.95
N LYS A 342 15.63 2.03 14.48
CA LYS A 342 14.62 2.24 13.44
C LYS A 342 13.24 2.37 14.05
N ASP A 343 12.52 3.39 13.62
CA ASP A 343 11.15 3.64 14.03
C ASP A 343 10.23 3.78 12.82
N THR A 344 8.96 3.50 13.05
CA THR A 344 7.94 3.70 12.04
C THR A 344 6.67 4.14 12.74
N SER A 345 6.02 5.14 12.18
CA SER A 345 4.73 5.61 12.62
C SER A 345 3.86 5.88 11.40
N GLY A 346 2.57 5.81 11.60
CA GLY A 346 1.63 6.10 10.54
C GLY A 346 0.25 6.29 11.13
N GLY A 347 -0.61 6.85 10.31
CA GLY A 347 -1.98 7.01 10.70
C GLY A 347 -2.86 7.32 9.51
N GLY A 348 -4.15 7.27 9.75
CA GLY A 348 -5.18 7.62 8.79
C GLY A 348 -6.24 8.45 9.48
N ALA A 349 -6.63 9.54 8.82
CA ALA A 349 -7.72 10.40 9.25
C ALA A 349 -8.41 10.96 8.00
N SER A 350 -9.72 11.14 8.05
CA SER A 350 -10.44 11.80 6.97
C SER A 350 -10.55 13.31 7.25
N PRO A 351 -10.03 14.19 6.37
CA PRO A 351 -10.09 15.64 6.58
C PRO A 351 -11.47 16.25 6.33
N MET A 352 -12.35 15.54 5.62
CA MET A 352 -13.76 15.90 5.45
C MET A 352 -14.65 15.24 6.49
N LEU A 353 -14.18 14.70 7.62
CA LEU A 353 -15.05 13.96 8.55
C LEU A 353 -14.72 14.30 10.00
N SER A 354 -15.32 15.36 10.52
CA SER A 354 -15.27 15.66 11.95
C SER A 354 -15.94 14.52 12.75
N GLY A 355 -15.17 13.92 13.67
CA GLY A 355 -15.66 12.87 14.57
C GLY A 355 -15.45 11.41 14.12
N LEU A 356 -14.85 11.11 12.96
CA LEU A 356 -14.50 9.72 12.61
C LEU A 356 -13.24 9.18 13.31
N PRO A 357 -13.07 7.85 13.40
CA PRO A 357 -11.92 7.24 14.06
C PRO A 357 -10.63 7.54 13.30
N SER A 358 -9.79 8.40 13.87
CA SER A 358 -8.38 8.50 13.48
C SER A 358 -7.68 7.26 14.00
N ALA A 359 -7.01 6.52 13.12
CA ALA A 359 -6.21 5.37 13.51
C ALA A 359 -4.74 5.76 13.42
N ASN A 360 -3.99 5.56 14.49
CA ASN A 360 -2.57 5.81 14.55
C ASN A 360 -1.85 4.53 14.96
N HIS A 361 -0.66 4.33 14.45
CA HIS A 361 0.23 3.28 14.89
C HIS A 361 1.65 3.82 14.96
N ALA A 362 2.41 3.30 15.91
CA ALA A 362 3.84 3.49 16.00
C ALA A 362 4.47 2.18 16.41
N TYR A 363 5.62 1.85 15.83
CA TYR A 363 6.41 0.71 16.27
C TYR A 363 7.90 0.99 16.21
N ASN A 364 8.59 0.50 17.22
CA ASN A 364 10.03 0.58 17.38
C ASN A 364 10.52 -0.69 18.09
N ASP A 365 11.78 -0.71 18.52
CA ASP A 365 12.37 -1.85 19.22
C ASP A 365 11.71 -2.15 20.60
N ALA A 366 11.01 -1.18 21.20
CA ALA A 366 10.29 -1.37 22.46
C ALA A 366 8.90 -2.03 22.26
N GLY A 367 8.40 -2.08 21.03
CA GLY A 367 7.11 -2.68 20.69
C GLY A 367 6.29 -1.86 19.71
N SER A 368 5.03 -2.24 19.54
CA SER A 368 4.05 -1.53 18.74
C SER A 368 2.94 -0.96 19.62
N GLN A 369 2.52 0.26 19.32
CA GLN A 369 1.32 0.89 19.85
C GLN A 369 0.39 1.20 18.69
N ALA A 370 -0.90 0.99 18.87
CA ALA A 370 -1.94 1.45 17.97
C ALA A 370 -3.04 2.10 18.78
N SER A 371 -3.62 3.17 18.26
CA SER A 371 -4.77 3.85 18.84
C SER A 371 -5.79 4.18 17.77
N ALA A 372 -7.07 4.10 18.13
CA ALA A 372 -8.18 4.59 17.34
C ALA A 372 -9.04 5.55 18.17
N THR A 373 -9.31 6.75 17.66
CA THR A 373 -10.04 7.81 18.38
C THR A 373 -11.07 8.48 17.48
N GLY A 374 -12.34 8.52 17.86
CA GLY A 374 -13.42 9.19 17.12
C GLY A 374 -14.63 9.50 18.01
N GLU A 375 -15.44 10.46 17.62
CA GLU A 375 -16.70 10.83 18.29
C GLU A 375 -17.71 9.67 18.14
N GLY A 376 -18.25 9.17 19.25
CA GLY A 376 -19.15 8.00 19.24
C GLY A 376 -18.46 6.62 19.18
N TYR A 377 -17.12 6.56 19.21
CA TYR A 377 -16.36 5.31 19.31
C TYR A 377 -15.71 5.18 20.70
N VAL A 378 -15.62 3.95 21.23
CA VAL A 378 -14.76 3.67 22.40
C VAL A 378 -13.31 3.86 21.97
N ALA A 379 -12.58 4.77 22.63
CA ALA A 379 -11.16 4.94 22.41
C ALA A 379 -10.44 3.60 22.68
N ALA A 380 -9.96 2.97 21.61
CA ALA A 380 -9.29 1.68 21.68
C ALA A 380 -7.78 1.91 21.50
N SER A 381 -7.00 1.52 22.49
CA SER A 381 -5.54 1.49 22.41
C SER A 381 -5.04 0.07 22.64
N GLY A 382 -4.05 -0.32 21.86
CA GLY A 382 -3.41 -1.63 21.96
C GLY A 382 -1.90 -1.47 21.93
N SER A 383 -1.22 -2.08 22.89
CA SER A 383 0.24 -2.17 22.90
C SER A 383 0.65 -3.63 22.83
N ARG A 384 1.75 -3.90 22.13
CA ARG A 384 2.36 -5.23 22.06
C ARG A 384 3.86 -5.09 22.14
N SER A 385 4.47 -5.76 23.12
CA SER A 385 5.91 -5.94 23.16
C SER A 385 6.35 -6.94 22.08
N LYS A 386 7.48 -6.68 21.45
CA LYS A 386 8.15 -7.62 20.54
C LYS A 386 9.52 -8.01 21.11
N PRO A 387 10.11 -9.12 20.63
CA PRO A 387 11.50 -9.44 20.92
C PRO A 387 12.36 -8.23 20.54
N LYS A 388 13.17 -7.75 21.50
CA LYS A 388 14.05 -6.59 21.31
C LYS A 388 15.19 -6.95 20.34
N GLY A 389 15.73 -5.92 19.70
CA GLY A 389 16.97 -5.98 18.95
C GLY A 389 16.84 -6.31 17.47
N ASP A 390 15.64 -6.32 16.89
CA ASP A 390 15.44 -6.43 15.44
C ASP A 390 15.32 -5.06 14.74
N ARG A 391 15.35 -3.97 15.52
CA ARG A 391 15.31 -2.59 15.01
C ARG A 391 16.38 -1.68 15.60
N SER A 392 17.11 -2.12 16.62
CA SER A 392 18.30 -1.44 17.13
C SER A 392 19.56 -2.27 16.97
N GLY A 393 20.70 -1.60 17.05
CA GLY A 393 21.99 -2.25 16.97
C GLY A 393 23.15 -1.27 16.86
N THR A 394 24.27 -1.77 16.35
CA THR A 394 25.45 -0.98 15.99
C THR A 394 25.58 -0.84 14.48
N TYR A 395 26.24 0.22 14.02
CA TYR A 395 26.47 0.44 12.60
C TYR A 395 27.92 0.80 12.28
N THR A 396 28.32 0.48 11.06
CA THR A 396 29.55 0.97 10.43
C THR A 396 29.26 1.46 9.02
N ILE A 397 29.94 2.52 8.63
CA ILE A 397 29.87 3.11 7.29
C ILE A 397 31.24 2.92 6.65
N ASP A 398 31.25 2.47 5.40
CA ASP A 398 32.46 2.39 4.59
C ASP A 398 32.12 2.66 3.12
N GLY A 399 32.46 3.86 2.65
CA GLY A 399 32.16 4.28 1.29
C GLY A 399 30.65 4.27 1.00
N TYR A 400 30.25 3.44 0.03
CA TYR A 400 28.86 3.24 -0.38
C TYR A 400 28.10 2.19 0.44
N VAL A 401 28.66 1.73 1.56
CA VAL A 401 28.12 0.62 2.35
C VAL A 401 27.79 1.06 3.78
N LEU A 402 26.57 0.77 4.22
CA LEU A 402 26.17 0.80 5.63
C LEU A 402 25.96 -0.64 6.10
N THR A 403 26.71 -1.06 7.11
CA THR A 403 26.51 -2.34 7.79
C THR A 403 25.77 -2.09 9.09
N LEU A 404 24.65 -2.78 9.28
CA LEU A 404 23.89 -2.82 10.51
C LEU A 404 24.09 -4.16 11.19
N ARG A 405 24.55 -4.15 12.44
CA ARG A 405 24.61 -5.31 13.31
C ARG A 405 23.56 -5.13 14.39
N TYR A 406 22.46 -5.85 14.23
CA TYR A 406 21.30 -5.81 15.10
C TYR A 406 21.63 -6.45 16.46
N ASP A 407 20.97 -5.97 17.52
CA ASP A 407 21.18 -6.51 18.88
C ASP A 407 20.71 -7.97 18.99
N ASN A 408 19.84 -8.45 18.07
CA ASN A 408 19.45 -9.85 17.95
C ASN A 408 20.51 -10.74 17.23
N GLY A 409 21.67 -10.19 16.87
CA GLY A 409 22.77 -10.89 16.19
C GLY A 409 22.70 -10.89 14.66
N THR A 410 21.60 -10.44 14.07
CA THR A 410 21.48 -10.33 12.60
C THR A 410 22.42 -9.26 12.06
N VAL A 411 23.02 -9.51 10.89
CA VAL A 411 23.82 -8.52 10.17
C VAL A 411 23.20 -8.27 8.81
N ALA A 412 23.01 -7.00 8.47
CA ALA A 412 22.52 -6.58 7.16
C ALA A 412 23.42 -5.49 6.58
N ARG A 413 23.57 -5.48 5.25
CA ARG A 413 24.38 -4.50 4.53
C ARG A 413 23.53 -3.83 3.46
N PHE A 414 23.64 -2.51 3.40
CA PHE A 414 22.81 -1.69 2.52
C PHE A 414 23.66 -0.71 1.72
N PRO A 415 23.27 -0.39 0.48
CA PRO A 415 23.79 0.78 -0.19
C PRO A 415 23.52 2.04 0.62
N PHE A 416 24.50 2.93 0.68
CA PHE A 416 24.47 4.15 1.50
C PHE A 416 25.22 5.30 0.84
N PHE A 417 24.68 6.51 0.91
CA PHE A 417 25.36 7.74 0.49
C PHE A 417 24.58 8.98 0.93
N PHE A 418 25.25 10.14 0.91
CA PHE A 418 24.66 11.45 1.13
C PHE A 418 24.38 12.15 -0.20
N LEU A 419 23.25 12.83 -0.31
CA LEU A 419 22.92 13.62 -1.50
C LEU A 419 23.49 15.04 -1.43
N ASN A 420 23.89 15.50 -0.25
CA ASN A 420 24.45 16.83 -0.05
C ASN A 420 25.62 16.84 0.93
N SER A 421 26.43 17.90 0.87
CA SER A 421 27.58 18.11 1.77
C SER A 421 27.16 18.28 3.23
N SER A 422 25.96 18.80 3.48
CA SER A 422 25.43 19.02 4.83
C SER A 422 24.94 17.73 5.51
N GLN A 423 24.94 16.60 4.80
CA GLN A 423 24.48 15.29 5.29
C GLN A 423 23.03 15.29 5.80
N GLN A 424 22.25 16.30 5.42
CA GLN A 424 20.84 16.41 5.75
C GLN A 424 19.99 15.42 4.97
N MET A 425 20.54 14.86 3.88
CA MET A 425 19.85 13.94 2.99
C MET A 425 20.74 12.71 2.77
N LEU A 426 20.22 11.54 3.13
CA LEU A 426 20.92 10.27 2.94
C LEU A 426 20.03 9.25 2.25
N TRP A 427 20.65 8.32 1.52
CA TRP A 427 19.98 7.18 0.93
C TRP A 427 20.18 5.95 1.78
N PHE A 428 19.07 5.28 2.12
CA PHE A 428 19.07 4.07 2.93
C PHE A 428 17.81 3.24 2.64
N GLU A 429 17.95 1.91 2.56
CA GLU A 429 16.85 0.98 2.23
C GLU A 429 16.02 1.41 1.01
N ASN A 430 16.71 1.79 -0.07
CA ASN A 430 16.11 2.24 -1.32
C ASN A 430 15.14 3.44 -1.15
N SER A 431 15.42 4.29 -0.16
CA SER A 431 14.67 5.51 0.11
C SER A 431 15.62 6.66 0.39
N LEU A 432 15.22 7.84 -0.08
CA LEU A 432 15.81 9.10 0.34
C LEU A 432 15.20 9.53 1.68
N LEU A 433 16.05 9.74 2.68
CA LEU A 433 15.68 10.20 4.02
C LEU A 433 16.22 11.60 4.29
N TRP A 434 15.43 12.39 5.01
CA TRP A 434 15.74 13.77 5.38
C TRP A 434 15.96 13.87 6.88
N SER A 435 16.98 14.61 7.31
CA SER A 435 17.13 14.98 8.72
C SER A 435 16.12 16.07 9.06
N LYS A 436 15.36 15.89 10.14
CA LYS A 436 14.56 16.99 10.69
C LYS A 436 15.56 18.00 11.29
N ARG A 437 15.67 19.22 10.74
CA ARG A 437 16.36 20.30 11.48
C ARG A 437 15.61 20.45 12.80
N GLY A 438 16.32 20.41 13.92
CA GLY A 438 15.81 21.09 15.10
C GLY A 438 15.59 22.54 14.69
N SER A 439 14.35 23.02 14.80
CA SER A 439 14.12 24.45 14.92
C SER A 439 14.86 24.88 16.19
N SER A 440 16.08 25.38 16.01
CA SER A 440 16.76 26.19 17.02
C SER A 440 15.99 27.48 17.23
#